data_AF-A0AAD9PXW9-F1
#
_entry.id   AF-A0AAD9PXW9-F1
#
_cell.length_a   1.000
_cell.length_b   1.000
_cell.length_c   1.000
_cell.angle_alpha   90.00
_cell.angle_beta   90.00
_cell.angle_gamma   90.00
#
_symmetry.space_group_name_H-M   'P 1'
#
loop_
_entity.id
_entity.type
_entity.pdbx_description
1 polymer ?
#
loop_
_entity_poly.entity_id
_entity_poly.type
_entity_poly.pdbx_seq_one_letter_code
_entity_poly.pdbx_strand_id
1 'polypeptide(L)'
;MTPYLNPSNALQEAFNRAHTKTRVAIEQAFGWWKRRLHLLHSKIRMAPEKVCILTGACATLQNVAILRNEPMDGLDNTEDQPQLTQYYGPEDGKAIRNYNYM
;
A
#
# COMPACT_ATOMS: atom_id res chain seq x y z
N MET A 1 7.70 7.27 -5.08
CA MET A 1 8.23 8.12 -4.00
C MET A 1 9.15 7.25 -3.15
N THR A 2 10.39 7.67 -2.93
CA THR A 2 11.46 6.82 -2.38
C THR A 2 11.86 7.35 -0.99
N PRO A 3 12.14 6.50 0.02
CA PRO A 3 12.63 6.96 1.33
C PRO A 3 14.07 7.49 1.26
N TYR A 4 14.52 8.28 2.24
CA TYR A 4 15.92 8.70 2.38
C TYR A 4 16.72 7.55 2.97
N LEU A 5 17.76 7.09 2.26
CA LEU A 5 18.57 5.96 2.69
C LEU A 5 19.37 6.25 3.96
N ASN A 6 20.02 7.43 4.01
CA ASN A 6 20.75 7.93 5.16
C ASN A 6 20.14 9.28 5.57
N PRO A 7 19.10 9.30 6.41
CA PRO A 7 18.51 10.53 6.88
C PRO A 7 19.52 11.28 7.76
N SER A 8 19.86 12.51 7.40
CA SER A 8 20.82 13.35 8.13
C SER A 8 20.17 14.43 8.98
N ASN A 9 18.86 14.65 8.82
CA ASN A 9 18.12 15.68 9.54
C ASN A 9 16.73 15.19 9.98
N ALA A 10 16.18 15.79 11.03
CA ALA A 10 14.88 15.43 11.61
C ALA A 10 13.73 15.45 10.58
N LEU A 11 13.79 16.36 9.59
CA LEU A 11 12.82 16.43 8.50
C LEU A 11 12.85 15.19 7.59
N GLN A 12 14.05 14.67 7.29
CA GLN A 12 14.21 13.46 6.45
C GLN A 12 13.74 12.22 7.19
N GLU A 13 13.98 12.15 8.51
CA GLU A 13 13.44 11.08 9.33
C GLU A 13 11.90 11.14 9.43
N ALA A 14 11.33 12.33 9.65
CA ALA A 14 9.89 12.52 9.69
C ALA A 14 9.23 12.11 8.37
N PHE A 15 9.85 12.48 7.24
CA PHE A 15 9.45 12.02 5.91
C PHE A 15 9.47 10.50 5.81
N ASN A 16 10.57 9.85 6.19
CA ASN A 16 10.67 8.39 6.14
C ASN A 16 9.60 7.71 7.02
N ARG A 17 9.38 8.22 8.23
CA ARG A 17 8.33 7.72 9.15
C ARG A 17 6.94 7.83 8.51
N ALA A 18 6.60 9.00 7.96
CA ALA A 18 5.31 9.22 7.30
C ALA A 18 5.16 8.33 6.06
N HIS A 19 6.23 8.20 5.27
CA HIS A 19 6.26 7.36 4.07
C HIS A 19 6.05 5.89 4.42
N THR A 20 6.79 5.36 5.40
CA THR A 20 6.63 3.99 5.90
C THR A 20 5.21 3.74 6.40
N LYS A 21 4.67 4.63 7.23
CA LYS A 21 3.30 4.50 7.75
C LYS A 21 2.27 4.43 6.61
N THR A 22 2.44 5.28 5.60
CA THR A 22 1.55 5.30 4.42
C THR A 22 1.67 4.02 3.61
N ARG A 23 2.90 3.53 3.38
CA ARG A 23 3.14 2.26 2.67
C ARG A 23 2.49 1.10 3.39
N VAL A 24 2.73 0.95 4.69
CA VAL A 24 2.13 -0.12 5.51
C VAL A 24 0.61 -0.07 5.42
N ALA A 25 -0.02 1.10 5.49
CA ALA A 25 -1.47 1.22 5.38
C ALA A 25 -2.01 0.74 4.01
N ILE A 26 -1.36 1.14 2.91
CA ILE A 26 -1.75 0.75 1.55
C ILE A 26 -1.51 -0.75 1.32
N GLU A 27 -0.37 -1.24 1.74
CA GLU A 27 0.03 -2.64 1.63
C GLU A 27 -0.92 -3.56 2.41
N GLN A 28 -1.28 -3.16 3.63
CA GLN A 28 -2.31 -3.85 4.41
C GLN A 28 -3.64 -3.84 3.65
N ALA A 29 -4.09 -2.69 3.14
CA ALA A 29 -5.34 -2.58 2.37
C ALA A 29 -5.35 -3.54 1.15
N PHE A 30 -4.24 -3.66 0.42
CA PHE A 30 -4.12 -4.63 -0.66
C PHE A 30 -4.14 -6.08 -0.18
N GLY A 31 -3.49 -6.39 0.96
CA GLY A 31 -3.57 -7.70 1.59
C GLY A 31 -5.00 -8.07 1.96
N TRP A 32 -5.76 -7.14 2.53
CA TRP A 32 -7.19 -7.30 2.82
C TRP A 32 -8.01 -7.53 1.56
N TRP A 33 -7.78 -6.76 0.50
CA TRP A 33 -8.51 -6.90 -0.75
C TRP A 33 -8.25 -8.24 -1.42
N LYS A 34 -7.00 -8.72 -1.45
CA LYS A 34 -6.66 -10.04 -2.00
C LYS A 34 -7.33 -11.19 -1.23
N ARG A 35 -7.43 -11.06 0.09
CA ARG A 35 -8.07 -12.06 0.97
C ARG A 35 -9.60 -12.06 0.85
N ARG A 36 -10.23 -10.88 0.91
CA ARG A 36 -11.70 -10.74 0.89
C ARG A 36 -12.29 -10.92 -0.52
N LEU A 37 -11.53 -10.57 -1.55
CA LEU A 37 -11.93 -10.68 -2.94
C LEU A 37 -11.13 -11.82 -3.57
N HIS A 38 -11.64 -13.06 -3.49
CA HIS A 38 -11.08 -14.22 -4.19
C HIS A 38 -10.90 -14.01 -5.70
N LEU A 39 -11.59 -12.99 -6.22
CA LEU A 39 -11.42 -12.44 -7.55
C LEU A 39 -9.99 -11.97 -7.83
N LEU A 40 -9.27 -11.39 -6.86
CA LEU A 40 -7.89 -10.92 -7.01
C LEU A 40 -6.85 -12.00 -6.65
N HIS A 41 -7.28 -13.08 -5.99
CA HIS A 41 -6.42 -14.21 -5.61
C HIS A 41 -6.25 -15.24 -6.73
N SER A 42 -7.21 -15.35 -7.66
CA SER A 42 -7.22 -16.34 -8.74
C SER A 42 -6.90 -15.72 -10.11
N LYS A 43 -6.48 -16.55 -11.08
CA LYS A 43 -6.32 -16.11 -12.47
C LYS A 43 -7.68 -15.66 -13.01
N ILE A 44 -7.86 -14.35 -13.14
CA ILE A 44 -9.11 -13.76 -13.61
C ILE A 44 -9.30 -14.09 -15.09
N ARG A 45 -10.40 -14.78 -15.42
CA ARG A 45 -10.78 -15.14 -16.81
C ARG A 45 -11.74 -14.12 -17.44
N MET A 46 -11.80 -12.91 -16.92
CA MET A 46 -12.68 -11.83 -17.38
C MET A 46 -11.90 -10.77 -18.16
N ALA A 47 -12.58 -10.08 -19.07
CA ALA A 47 -12.03 -8.94 -19.77
C ALA A 47 -11.59 -7.85 -18.76
N PRO A 48 -10.46 -7.16 -19.00
CA PRO A 48 -9.88 -6.21 -18.05
C PRO A 48 -10.86 -5.09 -17.66
N GLU A 49 -11.70 -4.63 -18.60
CA GLU A 49 -12.75 -3.64 -18.37
C GLU A 49 -13.69 -4.05 -17.22
N LYS A 50 -14.13 -5.32 -17.22
CA LYS A 50 -15.00 -5.86 -16.18
C LYS A 50 -14.28 -5.99 -14.84
N VAL A 51 -12.99 -6.34 -14.86
CA VAL A 51 -12.15 -6.43 -13.66
C VAL A 51 -11.98 -5.07 -13.01
N CYS A 52 -11.75 -4.01 -13.80
CA CYS A 52 -11.65 -2.64 -13.29
C CYS A 52 -12.94 -2.18 -12.61
N ILE A 53 -14.10 -2.42 -13.23
CA ILE A 53 -15.40 -2.09 -12.63
C ILE A 53 -15.59 -2.82 -11.30
N LEU A 54 -15.30 -4.12 -11.28
CA LEU A 54 -15.50 -4.94 -10.10
C LEU A 54 -14.54 -4.56 -8.97
N THR A 55 -13.30 -4.20 -9.31
CA THR A 55 -12.32 -3.68 -8.34
C THR A 55 -12.81 -2.39 -7.70
N GLY A 56 -13.36 -1.45 -8.49
CA GLY A 56 -13.95 -0.21 -7.98
C GLY A 56 -15.19 -0.44 -7.10
N ALA A 57 -16.07 -1.36 -7.49
CA ALA A 57 -17.22 -1.76 -6.69
C ALA A 57 -16.79 -2.35 -5.34
N CYS A 58 -15.76 -3.21 -5.34
CA CYS A 58 -15.23 -3.80 -4.12
C CYS A 58 -14.57 -2.77 -3.20
N ALA A 59 -13.85 -1.80 -3.75
CA ALA A 59 -13.30 -0.68 -2.97
C ALA A 59 -14.42 0.12 -2.28
N THR A 60 -15.53 0.36 -2.99
CA THR A 60 -16.70 1.05 -2.44
C THR A 60 -17.35 0.24 -1.32
N LEU A 61 -17.55 -1.07 -1.53
CA LEU A 61 -18.09 -1.97 -0.51
C LEU A 61 -17.19 -2.05 0.72
N GLN A 62 -15.87 -2.04 0.54
CA GLN A 62 -14.92 -2.03 1.65
C GLN A 62 -15.03 -0.74 2.48
N ASN A 63 -15.18 0.42 1.85
CA ASN A 63 -15.39 1.68 2.56
C ASN A 63 -16.69 1.64 3.38
N VAL A 64 -17.76 1.07 2.82
CA VAL A 64 -19.03 0.89 3.54
C VAL A 64 -18.85 -0.05 4.74
N ALA A 65 -18.15 -1.18 4.57
CA ALA A 65 -17.89 -2.10 5.68
C ALA A 65 -17.09 -1.45 6.82
N ILE A 66 -16.09 -0.61 6.49
CA ILE A 66 -15.32 0.18 7.46
C ILE A 66 -16.24 1.16 8.21
N LEU A 67 -17.10 1.89 7.49
CA LEU A 67 -18.05 2.84 8.11
C LEU A 67 -19.06 2.13 9.03
N ARG A 68 -19.43 0.89 8.70
CA ARG A 68 -20.34 0.06 9.48
C ARG A 68 -19.67 -0.69 10.62
N ASN A 69 -18.35 -0.53 10.78
CA ASN A 69 -17.53 -1.25 11.75
C ASN A 69 -17.78 -2.76 11.69
N GLU A 70 -17.97 -3.30 10.49
CA GLU A 70 -18.20 -4.73 10.30
C GLU A 70 -16.95 -5.50 10.70
N PRO A 71 -17.11 -6.61 11.45
CA PRO A 71 -15.98 -7.45 11.81
C PRO A 71 -15.34 -7.98 10.52
N MET A 72 -14.02 -7.82 10.43
CA MET A 72 -13.25 -8.35 9.32
C MET A 72 -12.97 -9.83 9.59
N ASP A 73 -13.92 -10.69 9.24
CA ASP A 73 -13.77 -12.14 9.44
C ASP A 73 -12.78 -12.73 8.43
N GLY A 74 -11.69 -13.34 8.92
CA GLY A 74 -10.76 -14.10 8.05
C GLY A 74 -9.29 -14.09 8.46
N LEU A 75 -9.01 -14.82 9.56
CA LEU A 75 -7.75 -15.51 9.88
C LEU A 75 -6.50 -14.66 10.18
N ASP A 76 -5.69 -15.23 11.08
CA ASP A 76 -4.64 -14.64 11.90
C ASP A 76 -3.64 -13.70 11.18
N ASN A 77 -3.20 -12.68 11.93
CA ASN A 77 -2.60 -11.43 11.45
C ASN A 77 -1.11 -11.51 11.05
N THR A 78 -0.58 -12.67 10.68
CA THR A 78 0.87 -12.89 10.88
C THR A 78 1.71 -13.14 9.61
N GLU A 79 1.14 -13.57 8.49
CA GLU A 79 1.98 -14.15 7.41
C GLU A 79 2.19 -13.26 6.16
N ASP A 80 1.35 -12.24 5.95
CA ASP A 80 1.34 -11.45 4.71
C ASP A 80 1.62 -9.95 4.93
N GLN A 81 2.44 -9.61 5.93
CA GLN A 81 3.04 -8.28 5.96
C GLN A 81 4.08 -8.20 4.85
N PRO A 82 3.91 -7.34 3.83
CA PRO A 82 4.95 -7.17 2.83
C PRO A 82 6.22 -6.70 3.51
N GLN A 83 7.28 -7.46 3.31
CA GLN A 83 8.61 -7.06 3.72
C GLN A 83 9.00 -5.82 2.91
N LEU A 84 8.97 -4.66 3.57
CA LEU A 84 9.49 -3.42 3.03
C LEU A 84 11.01 -3.54 2.89
N THR A 85 11.49 -4.13 1.79
CA THR A 85 12.93 -4.16 1.50
C THR A 85 13.37 -2.76 1.11
N GLN A 86 14.44 -2.30 1.77
CA GLN A 86 15.06 -1.01 1.49
C GLN A 86 15.70 -1.06 0.11
N TYR A 87 15.16 -0.28 -0.83
CA TYR A 87 15.68 -0.20 -2.20
C TYR A 87 17.08 0.45 -2.19
N TYR A 88 18.09 -0.30 -2.65
CA TYR A 88 19.49 0.13 -2.72
C TYR A 88 19.90 0.21 -4.21
N GLY A 89 19.45 1.25 -4.91
CA GLY A 89 19.71 1.45 -6.34
C GLY A 89 20.49 2.74 -6.63
N PRO A 90 21.08 2.88 -7.84
CA PRO A 90 21.88 4.06 -8.22
C PRO A 90 21.12 5.39 -8.10
N GLU A 91 19.80 5.32 -8.30
CA GLU A 91 18.87 6.44 -8.32
C GLU A 91 18.12 6.54 -6.98
N ASP A 92 18.85 6.85 -5.91
CA ASP A 92 18.31 7.02 -4.54
C ASP A 92 17.32 8.21 -4.41
N GLY A 93 17.03 8.89 -5.53
CA GLY A 93 16.05 9.97 -5.65
C GLY A 93 16.41 11.23 -4.86
N LYS A 94 17.65 11.37 -4.39
CA LYS A 94 18.11 12.52 -3.58
C LYS A 94 18.06 13.84 -4.36
N ALA A 95 18.43 13.82 -5.65
CA ALA A 95 18.46 15.01 -6.50
C ALA A 95 17.07 15.66 -6.70
N ILE A 96 16.03 14.85 -6.88
CA ILE A 96 14.65 15.32 -7.08
C ILE A 96 14.08 15.98 -5.83
N ARG A 97 14.51 15.55 -4.64
CA ARG A 97 13.98 16.05 -3.36
C ARG A 97 14.59 17.37 -2.93
N ASN A 98 15.88 17.57 -3.22
CA ASN A 98 16.58 18.81 -2.89
C ASN A 98 16.11 20.00 -3.74
N TYR A 99 15.58 19.75 -4.94
CA TYR A 99 15.02 20.78 -5.83
C TYR A 99 13.73 21.43 -5.30
N ASN A 100 12.99 20.77 -4.42
CA ASN A 100 11.71 21.28 -3.88
C ASN A 100 11.87 22.08 -2.56
N TYR A 101 13.10 22.38 -2.14
CA TYR A 101 13.43 23.11 -0.91
C TYR A 101 14.25 24.39 -1.15
N MET A 102 14.36 24.85 -2.41
CA MET A 102 14.87 26.18 -2.79
C MET A 102 13.70 27.07 -3.20
#